data_AF-A0A7C4X4P8-F1
#
_entry.id   AF-A0A7C4X4P8-F1
#
_cell.length_a   1.000
_cell.length_b   1.000
_cell.length_c   1.000
_cell.angle_alpha   90.00
_cell.angle_beta   90.00
_cell.angle_gamma   90.00
#
_symmetry.space_group_name_H-M   'P 1'
#
loop_
_entity.id
_entity.type
_entity.pdbx_description
1 polymer ?
#
loop_
_entity_poly.entity_id
_entity_poly.type
_entity_poly.pdbx_seq_one_letter_code
_entity_poly.pdbx_strand_id
1 'polypeptide(L)'
;MRTVWIIGGSERTSRVLAEQVASYVQDKAHVVSTAVDAVMPIWKPEDLVVVSSTLIVGNLKDIGITVPEDQLIIGRRTVNPDKLESVVALAPGTNVVFINDTRETTEECVQSLMDLGINYVNWHTWYPGLDVFPENCMIAVVAGETQLVPEHITEIIDIHVRIFDFGTIAEILERLAIPYVDITTFSQRYLAKIVSLARNLARKSEEAQRLSLHLSSVIDSLTHGILVYDEDGRITVCNEEVRSLLALRPTQGVGDTLPQLVRNRELLEFLECRCGEEERTFKLATGSVVVHRFDLQEDAHTVAVFKSEAGEADQFKLGKEYRKRGYIDENQSGLKLSLFNALPQTTTFIGIADKQIVTTATVVTDSPLGLPMDEAYHAELNEFRHIGARLCEVTMLASDTDLFKNGVSMMLNSKKLFFVFFLFKLIYDYARDVQKLDHICIAINPKHKLTYDFLFFKEMGGLKAYKSVNSAPAIAEHLDIKEAEKKCQAMNKEGLYKMFIVRKTPLERFSDKYEMTPEDLRYFFVEKSDVFNAAPMHKLDYVKCCYKSYDFARILQ
;
A
#
# COMPACT_ATOMS: atom_id res chain seq x y z
N MET A 1 6.57 6.26 57.50
CA MET A 1 6.68 5.95 56.06
C MET A 1 7.97 6.60 55.59
N ARG A 2 8.92 5.82 55.08
CA ARG A 2 10.25 6.32 54.69
C ARG A 2 10.13 7.26 53.49
N THR A 3 11.02 8.24 53.40
CA THR A 3 11.15 9.08 52.21
C THR A 3 12.37 8.64 51.40
N VAL A 4 12.20 8.55 50.08
CA VAL A 4 13.27 8.32 49.11
C VAL A 4 13.53 9.63 48.38
N TRP A 5 14.67 10.24 48.63
CA TRP A 5 15.13 11.46 47.99
C TRP A 5 15.92 11.13 46.73
N ILE A 6 15.44 11.59 45.57
CA ILE A 6 16.13 11.46 44.29
C ILE A 6 16.83 12.77 43.97
N ILE A 7 18.16 12.74 43.91
CA ILE A 7 18.99 13.92 43.63
C ILE A 7 19.58 13.81 42.23
N GLY A 8 19.10 14.67 41.33
CA GLY A 8 19.57 14.78 39.95
C GLY A 8 20.47 15.98 39.73
N GLY A 9 21.25 15.96 38.65
CA GLY A 9 21.99 17.15 38.19
C GLY A 9 21.07 18.30 37.75
N SER A 10 19.88 17.96 37.23
CA SER A 10 18.85 18.93 36.84
C SER A 10 17.48 18.53 37.38
N GLU A 11 16.55 19.50 37.46
CA GLU A 11 15.17 19.25 37.91
C GLU A 11 14.44 18.27 36.99
N ARG A 12 14.69 18.36 35.68
CA ARG A 12 14.16 17.41 34.69
C ARG A 12 14.63 15.99 34.98
N THR A 13 15.92 15.82 35.26
CA THR A 13 16.52 14.50 35.55
C THR A 13 15.96 13.91 36.85
N SER A 14 15.96 14.70 37.94
CA SER A 14 15.49 14.24 39.23
C SER A 14 14.02 13.85 39.21
N ARG A 15 13.17 14.62 38.50
CA ARG A 15 11.75 14.31 38.35
C ARG A 15 11.49 13.01 37.60
N VAL A 16 12.12 12.80 36.44
CA VAL A 16 11.93 11.56 35.65
C VAL A 16 12.38 10.33 36.45
N LEU A 17 13.51 10.42 37.16
CA LEU A 17 14.00 9.35 38.01
C LEU A 17 13.08 9.10 39.21
N ALA A 18 12.50 10.15 39.81
CA ALA A 18 11.52 10.00 40.88
C ALA A 18 10.21 9.37 40.39
N GLU A 19 9.69 9.76 39.24
CA GLU A 19 8.51 9.13 38.61
C GLU A 19 8.75 7.64 38.36
N GLN A 20 9.94 7.30 37.86
CA GLN A 20 10.35 5.91 37.70
C GLN A 20 10.30 5.18 39.05
N VAL A 21 11.02 5.64 40.07
CA VAL A 21 11.08 4.97 41.38
C VAL A 21 9.70 4.90 42.03
N ALA A 22 8.90 5.97 41.96
CA ALA A 22 7.54 6.02 42.50
C ALA A 22 6.63 4.96 41.87
N SER A 23 6.77 4.68 40.56
CA SER A 23 6.00 3.62 39.89
C SER A 23 6.25 2.21 40.44
N TYR A 24 7.40 2.00 41.11
CA TYR A 24 7.80 0.72 41.70
C TYR A 24 7.55 0.65 43.20
N VAL A 25 7.78 1.75 43.91
CA VAL A 25 7.60 1.82 45.36
C VAL A 25 6.12 1.99 45.73
N GLN A 26 5.32 2.59 44.84
CA GLN A 26 3.88 2.83 45.01
C GLN A 26 3.56 3.51 46.34
N ASP A 27 2.79 2.86 47.22
CA ASP A 27 2.35 3.37 48.53
C ASP A 27 3.31 3.03 49.68
N LYS A 28 4.40 2.31 49.42
CA LYS A 28 5.31 1.80 50.47
C LYS A 28 6.32 2.85 50.97
N ALA A 29 6.61 3.89 50.18
CA ALA A 29 7.47 5.01 50.57
C ALA A 29 7.09 6.29 49.80
N HIS A 30 7.42 7.45 50.34
CA HIS A 30 7.25 8.72 49.64
C HIS A 30 8.48 9.02 48.79
N VAL A 31 8.32 9.22 47.49
CA VAL A 31 9.43 9.58 46.60
C VAL A 31 9.40 11.08 46.34
N VAL A 32 10.53 11.74 46.55
CA VAL A 32 10.68 13.19 46.36
C VAL A 32 11.93 13.47 45.53
N SER A 33 11.83 14.34 44.53
CA SER A 33 12.95 14.74 43.68
C SER A 33 13.49 16.12 44.06
N THR A 34 14.81 16.30 44.00
CA THR A 34 15.46 17.62 44.04
C THR A 34 16.65 17.67 43.07
N ALA A 35 16.98 18.86 42.58
CA ALA A 35 18.19 19.09 41.78
C ALA A 35 19.35 19.49 42.68
N VAL A 36 20.59 19.15 42.31
CA VAL A 36 21.78 19.46 43.12
C VAL A 36 21.99 20.96 43.36
N ASP A 37 21.52 21.80 42.44
CA ASP A 37 21.61 23.26 42.53
C ASP A 37 20.45 23.91 43.30
N ALA A 38 19.46 23.12 43.72
CA ALA A 38 18.32 23.60 44.49
C ALA A 38 18.62 23.61 46.00
N VAL A 39 17.70 24.19 46.78
CA VAL A 39 17.79 24.14 48.25
C VAL A 39 17.72 22.68 48.72
N MET A 40 18.80 22.22 49.36
CA MET A 40 18.90 20.83 49.82
C MET A 40 18.00 20.58 51.03
N PRO A 41 17.22 19.49 51.02
CA PRO A 41 16.38 19.12 52.14
C PRO A 41 17.23 18.54 53.27
N ILE A 42 16.69 18.58 54.49
CA ILE A 42 17.26 17.87 55.63
C ILE A 42 16.63 16.48 55.68
N TRP A 43 17.44 15.45 55.41
CA TRP A 43 17.01 14.06 55.47
C TRP A 43 17.02 13.53 56.91
N LYS A 44 16.05 12.67 57.21
CA LYS A 44 15.98 11.93 58.49
C LYS A 44 16.89 10.69 58.40
N PRO A 45 17.35 10.13 59.54
CA PRO A 45 18.15 8.89 59.56
C PRO A 45 17.48 7.67 58.90
N GLU A 46 16.16 7.73 58.72
CA GLU A 46 15.35 6.65 58.17
C GLU A 46 15.12 6.79 56.66
N ASP A 47 15.50 7.95 56.09
CA ASP A 47 15.34 8.26 54.69
C ASP A 47 16.44 7.61 53.85
N LEU A 48 16.13 7.40 52.57
CA LEU A 48 17.06 6.90 51.58
C LEU A 48 17.38 8.03 50.59
N VAL A 49 18.64 8.22 50.27
CA VAL A 49 19.09 9.24 49.31
C VAL A 49 19.70 8.53 48.11
N VAL A 50 19.07 8.70 46.95
CA VAL A 50 19.50 8.12 45.68
C VAL A 50 20.01 9.25 44.80
N VAL A 51 21.29 9.22 44.46
CA VAL A 51 21.90 10.21 43.56
C VAL A 51 21.96 9.68 42.13
N SER A 52 21.79 10.55 41.14
CA SER A 52 21.74 10.16 39.72
C SER A 52 23.09 9.72 39.13
N SER A 53 24.21 10.07 39.77
CA SER A 53 25.57 9.67 39.37
C SER A 53 26.57 9.96 40.51
N THR A 54 27.80 9.45 40.39
CA THR A 54 28.90 9.72 41.32
C THR A 54 29.28 11.21 41.37
N LEU A 55 29.08 11.96 40.27
CA LEU A 55 29.36 13.40 40.20
C LEU A 55 28.55 14.18 41.24
N ILE A 56 27.27 13.81 41.42
CA ILE A 56 26.38 14.45 42.39
C ILE A 56 26.88 14.25 43.83
N VAL A 57 27.54 13.13 44.14
CA VAL A 57 28.18 12.94 45.46
C VAL A 57 29.30 13.97 45.67
N GLY A 58 30.09 14.25 44.64
CA GLY A 58 31.10 15.29 44.65
C GLY A 58 30.48 16.67 44.87
N ASN A 59 29.47 17.02 44.08
CA ASN A 59 28.79 18.32 44.18
C ASN A 59 28.15 18.55 45.56
N LEU A 60 27.56 17.52 46.17
CA LEU A 60 27.03 17.61 47.53
C LEU A 60 28.14 17.87 48.55
N LYS A 61 29.31 17.23 48.41
CA LYS A 61 30.47 17.49 49.27
C LYS A 61 31.00 18.91 49.12
N ASP A 62 31.01 19.45 47.90
CA ASP A 62 31.48 20.82 47.61
C ASP A 62 30.63 21.88 48.33
N ILE A 63 29.33 21.62 48.50
CA ILE A 63 28.40 22.47 49.27
C ILE A 63 28.31 22.09 50.76
N GLY A 64 29.22 21.23 51.25
CA GLY A 64 29.34 20.87 52.66
C GLY A 64 28.37 19.81 53.16
N ILE A 65 27.71 19.08 52.26
CA ILE A 65 26.72 18.05 52.59
C ILE A 65 27.33 16.67 52.41
N THR A 66 27.35 15.87 53.48
CA THR A 66 27.75 14.47 53.44
C THR A 66 26.58 13.59 53.81
N VAL A 67 26.22 12.68 52.91
CA VAL A 67 25.18 11.68 53.14
C VAL A 67 25.82 10.42 53.75
N PRO A 68 25.30 9.88 54.87
CA PRO A 68 25.76 8.62 55.43
C PRO A 68 25.68 7.46 54.43
N GLU A 69 26.67 6.55 54.44
CA GLU A 69 26.75 5.44 53.48
C GLU A 69 25.54 4.49 53.54
N ASP A 70 24.98 4.28 54.73
CA ASP A 70 23.79 3.47 54.95
C ASP A 70 22.52 4.06 54.31
N GLN A 71 22.49 5.39 54.13
CA GLN A 71 21.40 6.11 53.46
C GLN A 71 21.64 6.32 51.97
N LEU A 72 22.89 6.26 51.51
CA LEU A 72 23.27 6.62 50.15
C LEU A 72 23.21 5.44 49.17
N ILE A 73 22.52 5.65 48.05
CA ILE A 73 22.60 4.81 46.85
C ILE A 73 23.11 5.66 45.69
N ILE A 74 24.16 5.19 45.02
CA ILE A 74 24.66 5.80 43.78
C ILE A 74 24.00 5.09 42.61
N GLY A 75 23.09 5.78 41.92
CA GLY A 75 22.34 5.17 40.86
C GLY A 75 23.15 4.98 39.59
N ARG A 76 23.04 3.78 39.00
CA ARG A 76 23.51 3.48 37.66
C ARG A 76 22.39 3.77 36.67
N ARG A 77 22.70 4.53 35.61
CA ARG A 77 21.73 4.96 34.61
C ARG A 77 21.88 4.16 33.32
N THR A 78 20.75 3.82 32.70
CA THR A 78 20.66 3.12 31.42
C THR A 78 19.70 3.84 30.48
N VAL A 79 19.79 3.53 29.19
CA VAL A 79 18.88 4.08 28.18
C VAL A 79 17.48 3.51 28.38
N ASN A 80 16.47 4.35 28.27
CA ASN A 80 15.08 3.91 28.40
C ASN A 80 14.72 2.96 27.23
N PRO A 81 14.29 1.72 27.50
CA PRO A 81 13.88 0.77 26.46
C PRO A 81 12.82 1.31 25.50
N ASP A 82 11.92 2.19 25.99
CA ASP A 82 10.84 2.76 25.18
C ASP A 82 11.35 3.73 24.09
N LYS A 83 12.62 4.17 24.21
CA LYS A 83 13.29 5.07 23.26
C LYS A 83 14.41 4.39 22.48
N LEU A 84 14.64 3.10 22.74
CA LEU A 84 15.71 2.34 22.11
C LEU A 84 15.40 1.95 20.66
N GLU A 85 14.12 1.92 20.26
CA GLU A 85 13.70 1.48 18.91
C GLU A 85 14.41 2.24 17.80
N SER A 86 14.46 3.57 17.90
CA SER A 86 15.09 4.43 16.88
C SER A 86 16.60 4.26 16.80
N VAL A 87 17.25 4.01 17.95
CA VAL A 87 18.71 3.80 17.99
C VAL A 87 19.07 2.41 17.46
N VAL A 88 18.27 1.39 17.78
CA VAL A 88 18.46 0.01 17.29
C VAL A 88 18.16 -0.11 15.80
N ALA A 89 17.36 0.79 15.23
CA ALA A 89 17.04 0.81 13.81
C ALA A 89 18.14 1.40 12.92
N LEU A 90 19.21 1.96 13.49
CA LEU A 90 20.32 2.52 12.74
C LEU A 90 21.00 1.46 11.87
N ALA A 91 21.38 1.83 10.64
CA ALA A 91 22.04 0.91 9.73
C ALA A 91 23.51 0.66 10.16
N PRO A 92 24.04 -0.56 9.97
CA PRO A 92 25.45 -0.85 10.23
C PRO A 92 26.40 0.07 9.43
N GLY A 93 27.47 0.53 10.07
CA GLY A 93 28.47 1.43 9.48
C GLY A 93 28.07 2.90 9.42
N THR A 94 26.86 3.27 9.88
CA THR A 94 26.42 4.67 9.88
C THR A 94 27.28 5.52 10.82
N ASN A 95 27.71 6.70 10.36
CA ASN A 95 28.37 7.71 11.19
C ASN A 95 27.33 8.50 11.97
N VAL A 96 27.39 8.42 13.30
CA VAL A 96 26.41 9.02 14.20
C VAL A 96 27.15 9.81 15.26
N VAL A 97 26.76 11.06 15.47
CA VAL A 97 27.32 11.89 16.55
C VAL A 97 26.42 11.86 17.78
N PHE A 98 26.97 11.49 18.92
CA PHE A 98 26.30 11.62 20.21
C PHE A 98 26.61 12.99 20.80
N ILE A 99 25.56 13.78 21.08
CA ILE A 99 25.69 15.14 21.60
C ILE A 99 25.16 15.19 23.03
N ASN A 100 25.96 15.74 23.95
CA ASN A 100 25.54 15.98 25.33
C ASN A 100 26.20 17.22 25.95
N ASP A 101 25.85 17.52 27.20
CA ASP A 101 26.27 18.69 27.96
C ASP A 101 27.74 18.68 28.44
N THR A 102 28.27 17.52 28.84
CA THR A 102 29.64 17.37 29.35
C THR A 102 30.37 16.20 28.71
N ARG A 103 31.69 16.20 28.79
CA ARG A 103 32.53 15.12 28.25
C ARG A 103 32.21 13.78 28.92
N GLU A 104 32.19 13.77 30.25
CA GLU A 104 31.99 12.57 31.06
C GLU A 104 30.63 11.94 30.77
N THR A 105 29.56 12.75 30.74
CA THR A 105 28.21 12.24 30.46
C THR A 105 28.05 11.77 29.01
N THR A 106 28.80 12.34 28.07
CA THR A 106 28.84 11.90 26.66
C THR A 106 29.50 10.53 26.54
N GLU A 107 30.72 10.39 27.09
CA GLU A 107 31.49 9.14 27.03
C GLU A 107 30.75 7.99 27.74
N GLU A 108 30.18 8.24 28.92
CA GLU A 108 29.37 7.25 29.64
C GLU A 108 28.14 6.78 28.84
N CYS A 109 27.46 7.68 28.14
CA CYS A 109 26.28 7.36 27.33
C CYS A 109 26.64 6.46 26.16
N VAL A 110 27.68 6.85 25.41
CA VAL A 110 28.15 6.08 24.24
C VAL A 110 28.63 4.71 24.67
N GLN A 111 29.40 4.62 25.76
CA GLN A 111 29.83 3.32 26.30
C GLN A 111 28.63 2.45 26.70
N SER A 112 27.61 3.03 27.35
CA SER A 112 26.39 2.28 27.69
C SER A 112 25.63 1.77 26.46
N LEU A 113 25.62 2.50 25.34
CA LEU A 113 25.03 2.05 24.08
C LEU A 113 25.85 0.92 23.44
N MET A 114 27.17 1.02 23.50
CA MET A 114 28.07 -0.04 23.04
C MET A 114 27.91 -1.33 23.87
N ASP A 115 27.79 -1.21 25.19
CA ASP A 115 27.59 -2.35 26.10
C ASP A 115 26.23 -3.05 25.87
N LEU A 116 25.23 -2.32 25.35
CA LEU A 116 23.95 -2.87 24.90
C LEU A 116 24.06 -3.61 23.55
N GLY A 117 25.23 -3.63 22.92
CA GLY A 117 25.48 -4.30 21.64
C GLY A 117 25.29 -3.40 20.42
N ILE A 118 25.14 -2.09 20.61
CA ILE A 118 25.05 -1.11 19.51
C ILE A 118 26.47 -0.67 19.11
N ASN A 119 27.29 -1.65 18.72
CA ASN A 119 28.69 -1.49 18.29
C ASN A 119 28.86 -1.56 16.77
N TYR A 120 27.76 -1.74 16.04
CA TYR A 120 27.73 -1.83 14.57
C TYR A 120 27.63 -0.45 13.90
N VAL A 121 27.51 0.64 14.65
CA VAL A 121 27.54 2.02 14.14
C VAL A 121 28.83 2.72 14.55
N ASN A 122 29.24 3.71 13.77
CA ASN A 122 30.43 4.51 14.02
C ASN A 122 30.05 5.72 14.89
N TRP A 123 30.25 5.57 16.21
CA TRP A 123 29.97 6.62 17.18
C TRP A 123 31.04 7.70 17.17
N HIS A 124 30.61 8.94 16.95
CA HIS A 124 31.36 10.17 17.20
C HIS A 124 30.77 10.85 18.44
N THR A 125 31.56 11.65 19.14
CA THR A 125 31.13 12.36 20.35
C THR A 125 31.30 13.85 20.15
N TRP A 126 30.34 14.64 20.65
CA TRP A 126 30.47 16.09 20.71
C TRP A 126 29.80 16.65 21.96
N TYR A 127 30.42 17.68 22.53
CA TYR A 127 29.94 18.39 23.72
C TYR A 127 30.44 19.84 23.69
N PRO A 128 29.79 20.77 24.40
CA PRO A 128 30.24 22.15 24.55
C PRO A 128 31.70 22.21 25.02
N GLY A 129 32.55 22.90 24.25
CA GLY A 129 33.99 23.01 24.52
C GLY A 129 34.89 22.32 23.49
N LEU A 130 34.32 21.59 22.53
CA LEU A 130 35.04 21.11 21.35
C LEU A 130 34.88 22.10 20.18
N ASP A 131 36.00 22.56 19.64
CA ASP A 131 36.03 23.54 18.54
C ASP A 131 35.62 22.95 17.18
N VAL A 132 35.73 21.62 17.03
CA VAL A 132 35.49 20.92 15.76
C VAL A 132 34.33 19.94 15.92
N PHE A 133 33.32 20.09 15.06
CA PHE A 133 32.23 19.14 14.94
C PHE A 133 32.61 18.01 13.97
N PRO A 134 32.27 16.73 14.22
CA PRO A 134 32.61 15.63 13.34
C PRO A 134 32.10 15.82 11.91
N GLU A 135 33.00 15.77 10.93
CA GLU A 135 32.65 15.84 9.50
C GLU A 135 31.91 14.54 9.08
N ASN A 136 30.94 14.65 8.16
CA ASN A 136 30.16 13.53 7.61
C ASN A 136 29.16 12.84 8.56
N CYS A 137 28.75 13.50 9.65
CA CYS A 137 27.63 13.06 10.49
C CYS A 137 26.35 13.82 10.11
N MET A 138 25.35 13.10 9.60
CA MET A 138 24.03 13.65 9.28
C MET A 138 22.96 13.33 10.35
N ILE A 139 23.31 12.43 11.28
CA ILE A 139 22.43 11.93 12.33
C ILE A 139 23.04 12.24 13.70
N ALA A 140 22.27 12.92 14.56
CA ALA A 140 22.65 13.16 15.95
C ALA A 140 21.78 12.35 16.91
N VAL A 141 22.42 11.74 17.91
CA VAL A 141 21.73 11.12 19.06
C VAL A 141 21.95 12.01 20.28
N VAL A 142 20.87 12.36 20.98
CA VAL A 142 20.91 13.26 22.15
C VAL A 142 20.18 12.68 23.34
N ALA A 143 20.59 13.03 24.55
CA ALA A 143 19.94 12.63 25.80
C ALA A 143 19.09 13.77 26.39
N GLY A 144 18.14 14.29 25.62
CA GLY A 144 17.27 15.40 26.01
C GLY A 144 17.83 16.80 25.73
N GLU A 145 19.07 16.90 25.24
CA GLU A 145 19.79 18.15 24.94
C GLU A 145 19.68 18.55 23.46
N THR A 146 18.46 18.55 22.91
CA THR A 146 18.20 18.85 21.50
C THR A 146 18.67 20.25 21.06
N GLN A 147 18.76 21.19 21.99
CA GLN A 147 19.21 22.56 21.74
C GLN A 147 20.70 22.68 21.41
N LEU A 148 21.49 21.64 21.70
CA LEU A 148 22.91 21.59 21.38
C LEU A 148 23.18 21.12 19.94
N VAL A 149 22.15 20.67 19.23
CA VAL A 149 22.29 20.11 17.89
C VAL A 149 22.44 21.23 16.85
N PRO A 150 23.50 21.21 16.01
CA PRO A 150 23.67 22.19 14.94
C PRO A 150 22.63 22.06 13.81
N GLU A 151 22.37 23.14 13.09
CA GLU A 151 21.38 23.19 11.99
C GLU A 151 21.69 22.26 10.79
N HIS A 152 22.95 21.83 10.61
CA HIS A 152 23.34 20.97 9.48
C HIS A 152 22.96 19.50 9.67
N ILE A 153 22.51 19.10 10.86
CA ILE A 153 22.06 17.74 11.15
C ILE A 153 20.64 17.54 10.60
N THR A 154 20.45 16.52 9.77
CA THR A 154 19.14 16.23 9.15
C THR A 154 18.24 15.38 10.02
N GLU A 155 18.81 14.53 10.89
CA GLU A 155 18.03 13.61 11.73
C GLU A 155 18.49 13.68 13.20
N ILE A 156 17.52 13.83 14.11
CA ILE A 156 17.76 13.93 15.55
C ILE A 156 17.01 12.80 16.26
N ILE A 157 17.77 11.94 16.96
CA ILE A 157 17.24 10.85 17.78
C ILE A 157 17.41 11.24 19.26
N ASP A 158 16.32 11.67 19.89
CA ASP A 158 16.32 11.97 21.33
C ASP A 158 16.01 10.73 22.17
N ILE A 159 17.02 10.18 22.85
CA ILE A 159 16.88 9.05 23.78
C ILE A 159 16.31 9.46 25.15
N HIS A 160 16.07 10.76 25.35
CA HIS A 160 15.56 11.38 26.57
C HIS A 160 16.47 11.14 27.78
N VAL A 161 15.96 11.48 28.96
CA VAL A 161 16.67 11.28 30.24
C VAL A 161 16.90 9.77 30.45
N ARG A 162 18.17 9.39 30.63
CA ARG A 162 18.54 8.04 31.07
C ARG A 162 17.92 7.73 32.43
N ILE A 163 17.34 6.55 32.55
CA ILE A 163 16.62 6.08 33.73
C ILE A 163 17.51 5.18 34.59
N PHE A 164 17.15 4.91 35.85
CA PHE A 164 17.88 3.93 36.67
C PHE A 164 17.78 2.53 36.08
N ASP A 165 18.90 1.81 36.12
CA ASP A 165 18.98 0.41 35.72
C ASP A 165 18.28 -0.51 36.74
N PHE A 166 18.14 -1.78 36.37
CA PHE A 166 17.53 -2.77 37.26
C PHE A 166 18.29 -2.90 38.59
N GLY A 167 19.63 -2.90 38.55
CA GLY A 167 20.44 -3.07 39.75
C GLY A 167 20.17 -1.98 40.79
N THR A 168 20.04 -0.74 40.35
CA THR A 168 19.73 0.41 41.20
C THR A 168 18.33 0.30 41.77
N ILE A 169 17.32 -0.04 40.95
CA ILE A 169 15.95 -0.20 41.46
C ILE A 169 15.87 -1.35 42.46
N ALA A 170 16.53 -2.49 42.18
CA ALA A 170 16.57 -3.62 43.09
C ALA A 170 17.18 -3.24 44.45
N GLU A 171 18.28 -2.49 44.45
CA GLU A 171 18.92 -1.98 45.67
C GLU A 171 17.99 -1.04 46.47
N ILE A 172 17.28 -0.14 45.79
CA ILE A 172 16.28 0.74 46.44
C ILE A 172 15.18 -0.09 47.11
N LEU A 173 14.61 -1.07 46.39
CA LEU A 173 13.53 -1.91 46.91
C LEU A 173 14.00 -2.77 48.09
N GLU A 174 15.23 -3.29 48.01
CA GLU A 174 15.86 -4.07 49.07
C GLU A 174 16.06 -3.23 50.35
N ARG A 175 16.62 -2.01 50.23
CA ARG A 175 16.80 -1.11 51.39
C ARG A 175 15.48 -0.62 51.99
N LEU A 176 14.39 -0.63 51.20
CA LEU A 176 13.03 -0.36 51.68
C LEU A 176 12.34 -1.60 52.28
N ALA A 177 13.00 -2.76 52.33
CA ALA A 177 12.45 -4.03 52.80
C ALA A 177 11.17 -4.45 52.05
N ILE A 178 11.08 -4.15 50.76
CA ILE A 178 9.95 -4.54 49.90
C ILE A 178 10.14 -6.02 49.50
N PRO A 179 9.09 -6.88 49.59
CA PRO A 179 9.22 -8.31 49.36
C PRO A 179 9.78 -8.69 47.98
N TYR A 180 10.63 -9.72 47.93
CA TYR A 180 11.32 -10.19 46.72
C TYR A 180 10.39 -10.58 45.55
N VAL A 181 9.14 -10.99 45.84
CA VAL A 181 8.12 -11.31 44.82
C VAL A 181 7.82 -10.10 43.91
N ASP A 182 7.87 -8.89 44.46
CA ASP A 182 7.68 -7.65 43.71
C ASP A 182 8.91 -7.33 42.83
N ILE A 183 10.11 -7.75 43.25
CA ILE A 183 11.37 -7.62 42.49
C ILE A 183 11.39 -8.55 41.27
N THR A 184 10.86 -9.78 41.37
CA THR A 184 10.73 -10.69 40.21
C THR A 184 9.69 -10.23 39.19
N THR A 185 8.63 -9.56 39.64
CA THR A 185 7.61 -8.98 38.74
C THR A 185 8.21 -7.82 37.92
N PHE A 186 9.23 -7.15 38.45
CA PHE A 186 9.98 -6.11 37.74
C PHE A 186 10.78 -6.67 36.56
N SER A 187 11.57 -7.73 36.77
CA SER A 187 12.43 -8.29 35.72
C SER A 187 11.60 -8.79 34.53
N GLN A 188 10.43 -9.35 34.80
CA GLN A 188 9.45 -9.72 33.78
C GLN A 188 8.93 -8.53 32.97
N ARG A 189 8.71 -7.36 33.59
CA ARG A 189 8.23 -6.16 32.89
C ARG A 189 9.31 -5.60 31.94
N TYR A 190 10.58 -5.62 32.34
CA TYR A 190 11.69 -5.19 31.49
C TYR A 190 11.91 -6.16 30.32
N LEU A 191 11.93 -7.47 30.60
CA LEU A 191 12.01 -8.51 29.55
C LEU A 191 10.84 -8.44 28.58
N ALA A 192 9.61 -8.20 29.06
CA ALA A 192 8.44 -8.05 28.20
C ALA A 192 8.57 -6.88 27.21
N LYS A 193 9.20 -5.76 27.63
CA LYS A 193 9.48 -4.62 26.75
C LYS A 193 10.55 -4.94 25.70
N ILE A 194 11.62 -5.65 26.07
CA ILE A 194 12.63 -6.08 25.08
C ILE A 194 12.02 -7.04 24.07
N VAL A 195 11.23 -8.01 24.54
CA VAL A 195 10.54 -8.98 23.67
C VAL A 195 9.52 -8.28 22.76
N SER A 196 8.80 -7.26 23.24
CA SER A 196 7.87 -6.49 22.40
C SER A 196 8.60 -5.68 21.33
N LEU A 197 9.74 -5.07 21.65
CA LEU A 197 10.60 -4.36 20.70
C LEU A 197 11.08 -5.31 19.59
N ALA A 198 11.63 -6.47 19.98
CA ALA A 198 12.10 -7.50 19.05
C ALA A 198 10.97 -8.01 18.13
N ARG A 199 9.77 -8.24 18.70
CA ARG A 199 8.60 -8.65 17.91
C ARG A 199 8.13 -7.57 16.93
N ASN A 200 8.15 -6.31 17.33
CA ASN A 200 7.79 -5.20 16.45
C ASN A 200 8.78 -5.08 15.28
N LEU A 201 10.07 -5.22 15.55
CA LEU A 201 11.12 -5.17 14.52
C LEU A 201 10.99 -6.34 13.53
N ALA A 202 10.79 -7.56 14.06
CA ALA A 202 10.56 -8.75 13.24
C ALA A 202 9.31 -8.60 12.35
N ARG A 203 8.22 -8.05 12.90
CA ARG A 203 6.99 -7.80 12.14
C ARG A 203 7.19 -6.75 11.05
N LYS A 204 7.90 -5.65 11.33
CA LYS A 204 8.23 -4.62 10.33
C LYS A 204 9.10 -5.19 9.21
N SER A 205 10.08 -6.03 9.55
CA SER A 205 10.94 -6.73 8.57
C SER A 205 10.14 -7.71 7.70
N GLU A 206 9.28 -8.53 8.31
CA GLU A 206 8.41 -9.47 7.60
C GLU A 206 7.40 -8.73 6.69
N GLU A 207 6.83 -7.62 7.15
CA GLU A 207 5.94 -6.77 6.36
C GLU A 207 6.67 -6.15 5.16
N ALA A 208 7.91 -5.66 5.34
CA ALA A 208 8.74 -5.12 4.27
C ALA A 208 9.16 -6.20 3.26
N GLN A 209 9.56 -7.38 3.72
CA GLN A 209 9.91 -8.51 2.85
C GLN A 209 8.69 -9.02 2.08
N ARG A 210 7.52 -9.10 2.73
CA ARG A 210 6.25 -9.43 2.06
C ARG A 210 5.88 -8.37 1.02
N LEU A 211 6.09 -7.08 1.33
CA LEU A 211 5.83 -5.99 0.38
C LEU A 211 6.80 -6.05 -0.81
N SER A 212 8.08 -6.34 -0.58
CA SER A 212 9.09 -6.51 -1.63
C SER A 212 8.80 -7.72 -2.52
N LEU A 213 8.42 -8.86 -1.93
CA LEU A 213 7.95 -10.04 -2.69
C LEU A 213 6.65 -9.73 -3.46
N HIS A 214 5.76 -8.93 -2.87
CA HIS A 214 4.55 -8.48 -3.55
C HIS A 214 4.87 -7.57 -4.74
N LEU A 215 5.79 -6.61 -4.57
CA LEU A 215 6.27 -5.74 -5.65
C LEU A 215 6.98 -6.55 -6.74
N SER A 216 7.80 -7.53 -6.38
CA SER A 216 8.45 -8.43 -7.35
C SER A 216 7.42 -9.23 -8.13
N SER A 217 6.40 -9.79 -7.46
CA SER A 217 5.30 -10.50 -8.12
C SER A 217 4.42 -9.59 -8.99
N VAL A 218 4.26 -8.31 -8.63
CA VAL A 218 3.57 -7.32 -9.47
C VAL A 218 4.44 -6.96 -10.67
N ILE A 219 5.74 -6.80 -10.48
CA ILE A 219 6.69 -6.54 -11.56
C ILE A 219 6.76 -7.73 -12.54
N ASP A 220 6.68 -8.97 -12.03
CA ASP A 220 6.61 -10.19 -12.83
C ASP A 220 5.26 -10.39 -13.53
N SER A 221 4.16 -9.80 -13.03
CA SER A 221 2.87 -9.83 -13.73
C SER A 221 2.76 -8.79 -14.85
N LEU A 222 3.67 -7.80 -14.89
CA LEU A 222 3.71 -6.79 -15.96
C LEU A 222 4.09 -7.43 -17.29
N THR A 223 3.25 -7.20 -18.29
CA THR A 223 3.45 -7.62 -19.70
C THR A 223 4.59 -6.92 -20.43
N HIS A 224 5.26 -5.97 -19.77
CA HIS A 224 6.41 -5.26 -20.31
C HIS A 224 7.65 -5.75 -19.59
N GLY A 225 8.74 -5.94 -20.33
CA GLY A 225 10.00 -6.24 -19.69
C GLY A 225 10.46 -5.05 -18.87
N ILE A 226 10.75 -5.24 -17.58
CA ILE A 226 11.31 -4.21 -16.72
C ILE A 226 12.68 -4.68 -16.24
N LEU A 227 13.67 -3.85 -16.54
CA LEU A 227 15.04 -4.01 -16.11
C LEU A 227 15.45 -2.74 -15.35
N VAL A 228 15.94 -2.90 -14.13
CA VAL A 228 16.50 -1.81 -13.32
C VAL A 228 17.90 -2.19 -12.91
N TYR A 229 18.82 -1.22 -12.99
CA TYR A 229 20.22 -1.41 -12.65
C TYR A 229 20.84 -0.13 -12.09
N ASP A 230 21.87 -0.28 -11.27
CA ASP A 230 22.57 0.82 -10.62
C ASP A 230 23.62 1.49 -11.53
N GLU A 231 24.39 2.44 -10.99
CA GLU A 231 25.44 3.17 -11.69
C GLU A 231 26.52 2.26 -12.28
N ASP A 232 26.89 1.20 -11.54
CA ASP A 232 27.88 0.19 -11.93
C ASP A 232 27.32 -0.84 -12.93
N GLY A 233 26.05 -0.71 -13.32
CA GLY A 233 25.39 -1.60 -14.25
C GLY A 233 24.98 -2.94 -13.64
N ARG A 234 24.92 -3.04 -12.31
CA ARG A 234 24.43 -4.23 -11.61
C ARG A 234 22.91 -4.23 -11.58
N ILE A 235 22.32 -5.37 -11.93
CA ILE A 235 20.89 -5.55 -12.08
C ILE A 235 20.22 -5.67 -10.71
N THR A 236 19.27 -4.79 -10.42
CA THR A 236 18.47 -4.79 -9.18
C THR A 236 17.07 -5.32 -9.39
N VAL A 237 16.51 -5.15 -10.58
CA VAL A 237 15.21 -5.71 -10.98
C VAL A 237 15.31 -6.29 -12.38
N CYS A 238 14.83 -7.51 -12.57
CA CYS A 238 14.74 -8.15 -13.88
C CYS A 238 13.53 -9.08 -13.88
N ASN A 239 12.44 -8.64 -14.51
CA ASN A 239 11.22 -9.43 -14.54
C ASN A 239 11.24 -10.55 -15.59
N GLU A 240 10.35 -11.52 -15.47
CA GLU A 240 10.28 -12.69 -16.37
C GLU A 240 10.13 -12.33 -17.87
N GLU A 241 9.51 -11.20 -18.18
CA GLU A 241 9.39 -10.72 -19.55
C GLU A 241 10.75 -10.31 -20.14
N VAL A 242 11.61 -9.59 -19.39
CA VAL A 242 13.00 -9.32 -19.83
C VAL A 242 13.78 -10.62 -20.01
N ARG A 243 13.60 -11.59 -19.11
CA ARG A 243 14.28 -12.89 -19.21
C ARG A 243 13.90 -13.62 -20.49
N SER A 244 12.62 -13.56 -20.84
CA SER A 244 12.09 -14.13 -22.08
C SER A 244 12.61 -13.39 -23.31
N LEU A 245 12.52 -12.06 -23.33
CA LEU A 245 12.93 -11.22 -24.46
C LEU A 245 14.44 -11.31 -24.75
N LEU A 246 15.28 -11.38 -23.71
CA LEU A 246 16.73 -11.50 -23.81
C LEU A 246 17.23 -12.96 -23.85
N ALA A 247 16.33 -13.95 -23.79
CA ALA A 247 16.63 -15.38 -23.77
C ALA A 247 17.67 -15.76 -22.69
N LEU A 248 17.43 -15.30 -21.45
CA LEU A 248 18.32 -15.50 -20.32
C LEU A 248 18.23 -16.91 -19.75
N ARG A 249 19.32 -17.40 -19.16
CA ARG A 249 19.31 -18.65 -18.39
C ARG A 249 18.67 -18.43 -17.01
N PRO A 250 18.12 -19.47 -16.35
CA PRO A 250 17.52 -19.34 -15.02
C PRO A 250 18.47 -18.80 -13.94
N THR A 251 19.78 -18.99 -14.12
CA THR A 251 20.83 -18.48 -13.22
C THR A 251 21.22 -17.04 -13.48
N GLN A 252 20.69 -16.41 -14.53
CA GLN A 252 20.99 -15.03 -14.90
C GLN A 252 19.83 -14.11 -14.53
N GLY A 253 20.13 -12.89 -14.06
CA GLY A 253 19.13 -11.91 -13.65
C GLY A 253 19.62 -10.92 -12.59
N VAL A 254 18.83 -10.77 -11.53
CA VAL A 254 19.15 -9.87 -10.41
C VAL A 254 20.49 -10.25 -9.77
N GLY A 255 21.36 -9.27 -9.57
CA GLY A 255 22.71 -9.43 -9.05
C GLY A 255 23.80 -9.56 -10.10
N ASP A 256 23.48 -9.86 -11.36
CA ASP A 256 24.45 -9.84 -12.47
C ASP A 256 24.74 -8.41 -12.94
N THR A 257 25.65 -8.25 -13.89
CA THR A 257 25.94 -6.98 -14.57
C THR A 257 25.31 -6.92 -15.96
N LEU A 258 25.02 -5.72 -16.46
CA LEU A 258 24.45 -5.47 -17.79
C LEU A 258 25.19 -6.21 -18.93
N PRO A 259 26.54 -6.20 -19.01
CA PRO A 259 27.27 -6.93 -20.04
C PRO A 259 27.14 -8.45 -19.96
N GLN A 260 26.84 -9.00 -18.77
CA GLN A 260 26.57 -10.43 -18.57
C GLN A 260 25.15 -10.79 -19.03
N LEU A 261 24.21 -9.85 -18.95
CA LEU A 261 22.81 -10.04 -19.26
C LEU A 261 22.49 -9.80 -20.74
N VAL A 262 23.01 -8.71 -21.32
CA VAL A 262 22.65 -8.22 -22.65
C VAL A 262 23.74 -8.57 -23.66
N ARG A 263 23.43 -9.48 -24.59
CA ARG A 263 24.38 -9.91 -25.64
C ARG A 263 24.35 -9.05 -26.90
N ASN A 264 23.25 -8.34 -27.14
CA ASN A 264 23.12 -7.44 -28.30
C ASN A 264 23.93 -6.18 -28.03
N ARG A 265 24.96 -5.90 -28.85
CA ARG A 265 25.87 -4.76 -28.65
C ARG A 265 25.18 -3.41 -28.74
N GLU A 266 24.27 -3.24 -29.71
CA GLU A 266 23.55 -1.97 -29.88
C GLU A 266 22.62 -1.68 -28.69
N LEU A 267 21.97 -2.72 -28.15
CA LEU A 267 21.15 -2.61 -26.95
C LEU A 267 22.00 -2.35 -25.70
N LEU A 268 23.16 -3.00 -25.58
CA LEU A 268 24.06 -2.80 -24.45
C LEU A 268 24.59 -1.35 -24.42
N GLU A 269 25.09 -0.83 -25.54
CA GLU A 269 25.55 0.55 -25.65
C GLU A 269 24.43 1.56 -25.35
N PHE A 270 23.20 1.25 -25.74
CA PHE A 270 22.04 2.07 -25.39
C PHE A 270 21.73 2.05 -23.88
N LEU A 271 21.78 0.90 -23.22
CA LEU A 271 21.54 0.79 -21.78
C LEU A 271 22.69 1.40 -20.95
N GLU A 272 23.92 1.36 -21.46
CA GLU A 272 25.08 1.99 -20.81
C GLU A 272 25.11 3.52 -20.96
N CYS A 273 24.41 4.10 -21.95
CA CYS A 273 24.35 5.55 -22.11
C CYS A 273 23.51 6.18 -20.99
N ARG A 274 24.11 7.11 -20.24
CA ARG A 274 23.47 7.92 -19.19
C ARG A 274 23.04 9.29 -19.72
N CYS A 275 22.44 9.31 -20.89
CA CYS A 275 22.11 10.53 -21.64
C CYS A 275 20.70 11.06 -21.34
N GLY A 276 20.06 10.61 -20.25
CA GLY A 276 18.68 10.97 -19.88
C GLY A 276 17.63 9.99 -20.43
N GLU A 277 16.43 10.48 -20.71
CA GLU A 277 15.31 9.68 -21.22
C GLU A 277 15.40 9.50 -22.74
N GLU A 278 15.34 8.24 -23.20
CA GLU A 278 15.44 7.89 -24.62
C GLU A 278 14.60 6.64 -24.95
N GLU A 279 13.96 6.60 -26.11
CA GLU A 279 13.23 5.43 -26.63
C GLU A 279 13.85 4.98 -27.96
N ARG A 280 14.10 3.67 -28.11
CA ARG A 280 14.64 3.11 -29.35
C ARG A 280 14.14 1.69 -29.59
N THR A 281 13.95 1.33 -30.86
CA THR A 281 13.56 -0.03 -31.27
C THR A 281 14.80 -0.89 -31.55
N PHE A 282 14.80 -2.11 -31.02
CA PHE A 282 15.88 -3.09 -31.18
C PHE A 282 15.33 -4.39 -31.77
N LYS A 283 16.13 -5.03 -32.64
CA LYS A 283 15.86 -6.38 -33.12
C LYS A 283 16.53 -7.39 -32.21
N LEU A 284 15.72 -8.15 -31.47
CA LEU A 284 16.17 -9.23 -30.60
C LEU A 284 15.85 -10.59 -31.23
N ALA A 285 16.37 -11.66 -30.65
CA ALA A 285 16.11 -13.03 -31.11
C ALA A 285 14.61 -13.40 -31.06
N THR A 286 13.85 -12.75 -30.17
CA THR A 286 12.43 -12.97 -29.91
C THR A 286 11.50 -12.08 -30.73
N GLY A 287 12.02 -11.06 -31.41
CA GLY A 287 11.24 -10.12 -32.21
C GLY A 287 11.75 -8.68 -32.15
N SER A 288 10.95 -7.76 -32.70
CA SER A 288 11.17 -6.32 -32.57
C SER A 288 10.66 -5.85 -31.20
N VAL A 289 11.50 -5.13 -30.47
CA VAL A 289 11.19 -4.64 -29.12
C VAL A 289 11.53 -3.16 -29.02
N VAL A 290 10.58 -2.37 -28.54
CA VAL A 290 10.79 -0.97 -28.20
C VAL A 290 11.31 -0.91 -26.78
N VAL A 291 12.47 -0.29 -26.56
CA VAL A 291 13.06 -0.11 -25.23
C VAL A 291 13.07 1.36 -24.89
N HIS A 292 12.40 1.70 -23.80
CA HIS A 292 12.37 3.02 -23.21
C HIS A 292 13.26 3.05 -21.97
N ARG A 293 14.32 3.88 -21.97
CA ARG A 293 15.28 4.01 -20.87
C ARG A 293 15.15 5.40 -20.26
N PHE A 294 15.14 5.49 -18.94
CA PHE A 294 15.26 6.75 -18.21
C PHE A 294 15.98 6.57 -16.88
N ASP A 295 16.63 7.65 -16.42
CA ASP A 295 17.42 7.67 -15.20
C ASP A 295 16.60 8.25 -14.03
N LEU A 296 16.68 7.64 -12.85
CA LEU A 296 16.02 8.12 -11.63
C LEU A 296 16.94 9.12 -10.93
N GLN A 297 16.49 10.38 -10.83
CA GLN A 297 17.31 11.50 -10.31
C GLN A 297 17.66 11.40 -8.81
N GLU A 298 16.94 10.60 -8.02
CA GLU A 298 17.13 10.53 -6.56
C GLU A 298 17.95 9.30 -6.10
N ASP A 299 18.06 8.24 -6.91
CA ASP A 299 18.57 6.93 -6.45
C ASP A 299 19.72 6.35 -7.30
N ALA A 300 20.25 7.06 -8.30
CA ALA A 300 21.38 6.58 -9.11
C ALA A 300 21.10 5.24 -9.87
N HIS A 301 19.82 4.96 -10.12
CA HIS A 301 19.36 3.80 -10.86
C HIS A 301 18.79 4.19 -12.22
N THR A 302 18.94 3.31 -13.20
CA THR A 302 18.32 3.45 -14.51
C THR A 302 17.29 2.36 -14.74
N VAL A 303 16.16 2.77 -15.29
CA VAL A 303 15.03 1.90 -15.61
C VAL A 303 14.94 1.74 -17.12
N ALA A 304 14.85 0.51 -17.60
CA ALA A 304 14.59 0.17 -18.98
C ALA A 304 13.30 -0.67 -19.10
N VAL A 305 12.37 -0.18 -19.91
CA VAL A 305 11.07 -0.81 -20.18
C VAL A 305 11.05 -1.34 -21.61
N PHE A 306 10.92 -2.65 -21.75
CA PHE A 306 10.84 -3.38 -23.01
C PHE A 306 9.37 -3.62 -23.38
N LYS A 307 8.96 -3.16 -24.57
CA LYS A 307 7.61 -3.35 -25.13
C LYS A 307 7.70 -4.20 -26.39
N SER A 308 7.04 -5.35 -26.40
CA SER A 308 6.86 -6.16 -27.61
C SER A 308 5.83 -5.51 -28.54
N GLU A 309 6.10 -5.45 -29.84
CA GLU A 309 5.18 -4.91 -30.86
C GLU A 309 3.90 -5.76 -31.05
N ALA A 310 3.79 -6.95 -30.44
CA ALA A 310 2.70 -7.90 -30.67
C ALA A 310 1.39 -7.65 -29.87
N GLY A 311 1.15 -6.41 -29.41
CA GLY A 311 0.09 -6.05 -28.45
C GLY A 311 -1.37 -6.05 -28.97
N GLU A 312 -1.67 -6.47 -30.20
CA GLU A 312 -3.00 -6.33 -30.81
C GLU A 312 -3.95 -7.54 -30.59
N ALA A 313 -3.51 -8.61 -29.93
CA ALA A 313 -4.27 -9.87 -29.82
C ALA A 313 -5.09 -10.06 -28.52
N ASP A 314 -5.33 -9.02 -27.71
CA ASP A 314 -5.87 -9.20 -26.34
C ASP A 314 -7.41 -9.16 -26.21
N GLN A 315 -8.17 -9.03 -27.30
CA GLN A 315 -9.65 -9.06 -27.27
C GLN A 315 -10.26 -10.47 -27.25
N PHE A 316 -9.47 -11.54 -27.42
CA PHE A 316 -9.96 -12.93 -27.45
C PHE A 316 -10.27 -13.57 -26.08
N LYS A 317 -10.08 -12.84 -24.96
CA LYS A 317 -10.24 -13.40 -23.59
C LYS A 317 -11.67 -13.34 -23.04
N LEU A 318 -12.57 -12.51 -23.59
CA LEU A 318 -13.94 -12.33 -23.10
C LEU A 318 -14.77 -13.64 -23.10
N GLY A 319 -14.66 -14.46 -24.16
CA GLY A 319 -15.38 -15.72 -24.23
C GLY A 319 -14.70 -16.87 -23.49
N LYS A 320 -13.50 -16.72 -22.92
CA LYS A 320 -12.82 -17.80 -22.16
C LYS A 320 -13.54 -18.09 -20.84
N GLU A 321 -13.93 -17.07 -20.09
CA GLU A 321 -14.59 -17.24 -18.78
C GLU A 321 -16.06 -17.66 -18.90
N TYR A 322 -16.76 -17.21 -19.95
CA TYR A 322 -18.12 -17.66 -20.25
C TYR A 322 -18.14 -19.11 -20.77
N ARG A 323 -17.15 -19.52 -21.60
CA ARG A 323 -16.96 -20.94 -21.99
C ARG A 323 -16.68 -21.83 -20.78
N LYS A 324 -15.79 -21.41 -19.88
CA LYS A 324 -15.45 -22.15 -18.64
C LYS A 324 -16.64 -22.38 -17.71
N ARG A 325 -17.66 -21.51 -17.76
CA ARG A 325 -18.89 -21.61 -16.96
C ARG A 325 -20.07 -22.26 -17.71
N GLY A 326 -19.85 -22.71 -18.96
CA GLY A 326 -20.88 -23.36 -19.78
C GLY A 326 -21.95 -22.42 -20.33
N TYR A 327 -21.67 -21.12 -20.43
CA TYR A 327 -22.63 -20.09 -20.87
C TYR A 327 -22.55 -19.76 -22.38
N ILE A 328 -21.64 -20.40 -23.13
CA ILE A 328 -21.44 -20.29 -24.59
C ILE A 328 -21.06 -21.69 -25.13
N ASP A 329 -21.54 -22.06 -26.32
CA ASP A 329 -21.20 -23.33 -27.01
C ASP A 329 -19.75 -23.36 -27.55
N GLU A 330 -19.16 -24.56 -27.63
CA GLU A 330 -17.75 -24.77 -28.03
C GLU A 330 -17.42 -24.37 -29.48
N ASN A 331 -18.42 -24.26 -30.36
CA ASN A 331 -18.26 -24.05 -31.80
C ASN A 331 -18.39 -22.59 -32.27
N GLN A 332 -18.60 -21.62 -31.37
CA GLN A 332 -18.63 -20.20 -31.75
C GLN A 332 -17.22 -19.60 -31.64
N SER A 333 -16.89 -18.65 -32.53
CA SER A 333 -15.71 -17.80 -32.35
C SER A 333 -15.75 -17.28 -30.91
N GLY A 334 -14.64 -17.33 -30.18
CA GLY A 334 -14.63 -17.13 -28.72
C GLY A 334 -15.01 -15.72 -28.22
N LEU A 335 -15.81 -14.96 -28.98
CA LEU A 335 -16.32 -13.62 -28.75
C LEU A 335 -17.86 -13.69 -28.63
N LYS A 336 -18.41 -13.32 -27.48
CA LYS A 336 -19.87 -13.18 -27.31
C LYS A 336 -20.30 -11.80 -27.80
N LEU A 337 -20.56 -11.67 -29.10
CA LEU A 337 -21.03 -10.43 -29.71
C LEU A 337 -22.52 -10.52 -30.09
N SER A 338 -23.18 -9.36 -30.05
CA SER A 338 -24.57 -9.16 -30.47
C SER A 338 -24.70 -7.83 -31.21
N LEU A 339 -25.82 -7.61 -31.88
CA LEU A 339 -26.08 -6.32 -32.55
C LEU A 339 -26.00 -5.13 -31.58
N PHE A 340 -26.33 -5.33 -30.30
CA PHE A 340 -26.20 -4.29 -29.29
C PHE A 340 -24.76 -3.81 -29.12
N ASN A 341 -23.77 -4.69 -29.32
CA ASN A 341 -22.35 -4.31 -29.22
C ASN A 341 -21.90 -3.40 -30.38
N ALA A 342 -22.61 -3.41 -31.50
CA ALA A 342 -22.31 -2.55 -32.64
C ALA A 342 -22.90 -1.14 -32.51
N LEU A 343 -23.77 -0.87 -31.53
CA LEU A 343 -24.36 0.46 -31.36
C LEU A 343 -23.30 1.45 -30.83
N PRO A 344 -23.19 2.66 -31.39
CA PRO A 344 -22.18 3.63 -30.96
C PRO A 344 -22.40 4.13 -29.53
N GLN A 345 -23.63 4.05 -29.01
CA GLN A 345 -23.95 4.38 -27.62
C GLN A 345 -23.52 3.29 -26.63
N THR A 346 -23.42 2.03 -27.09
CA THR A 346 -22.94 0.92 -26.25
C THR A 346 -21.51 1.19 -25.83
N THR A 347 -21.23 0.96 -24.55
CA THR A 347 -19.95 1.33 -23.95
C THR A 347 -19.46 0.19 -23.07
N THR A 348 -18.34 -0.41 -23.45
CA THR A 348 -17.67 -1.45 -22.65
C THR A 348 -16.61 -0.82 -21.77
N PHE A 349 -16.77 -0.98 -20.46
CA PHE A 349 -15.79 -0.63 -19.46
C PHE A 349 -14.86 -1.82 -19.24
N ILE A 350 -13.57 -1.53 -19.18
CA ILE A 350 -12.54 -2.51 -18.91
C ILE A 350 -11.78 -2.09 -17.64
N GLY A 351 -11.58 -3.06 -16.75
CA GLY A 351 -10.58 -2.96 -15.70
C GLY A 351 -9.30 -3.57 -16.22
N ILE A 352 -8.26 -2.76 -16.27
CA ILE A 352 -6.93 -3.18 -16.69
C ILE A 352 -6.08 -3.32 -15.43
N ALA A 353 -5.45 -4.48 -15.27
CA ALA A 353 -4.35 -4.67 -14.33
C ALA A 353 -3.20 -5.30 -15.11
N ASP A 354 -1.99 -4.77 -14.93
CA ASP A 354 -0.79 -5.24 -15.61
C ASP A 354 -0.90 -5.29 -17.15
N LYS A 355 -1.67 -4.34 -17.69
CA LYS A 355 -2.03 -4.20 -19.12
C LYS A 355 -2.82 -5.38 -19.69
N GLN A 356 -3.36 -6.23 -18.81
CA GLN A 356 -4.35 -7.25 -19.15
C GLN A 356 -5.75 -6.80 -18.70
N ILE A 357 -6.76 -7.18 -19.48
CA ILE A 357 -8.15 -6.95 -19.11
C ILE A 357 -8.56 -7.98 -18.05
N VAL A 358 -8.76 -7.53 -16.81
CA VAL A 358 -9.11 -8.39 -15.66
C VAL A 358 -10.60 -8.41 -15.34
N THR A 359 -11.32 -7.36 -15.74
CA THR A 359 -12.77 -7.29 -15.62
C THR A 359 -13.34 -6.49 -16.78
N THR A 360 -14.55 -6.84 -17.20
CA THR A 360 -15.30 -6.11 -18.21
C THR A 360 -16.74 -5.96 -17.78
N ALA A 361 -17.40 -4.92 -18.25
CA ALA A 361 -18.85 -4.78 -18.17
C ALA A 361 -19.29 -3.82 -19.26
N THR A 362 -20.41 -4.11 -19.89
CA THR A 362 -20.92 -3.36 -21.04
C THR A 362 -22.23 -2.69 -20.67
N VAL A 363 -22.32 -1.39 -20.89
CA VAL A 363 -23.54 -0.62 -20.77
C VAL A 363 -24.18 -0.52 -22.15
N VAL A 364 -25.39 -1.07 -22.30
CA VAL A 364 -26.22 -0.92 -23.49
C VAL A 364 -27.35 0.04 -23.14
N THR A 365 -27.37 1.21 -23.78
CA THR A 365 -28.46 2.19 -23.60
C THR A 365 -29.69 1.76 -24.42
N ASP A 366 -30.88 1.95 -23.87
CA ASP A 366 -32.13 1.59 -24.53
C ASP A 366 -32.30 2.37 -25.85
N SER A 367 -32.82 1.69 -26.87
CA SER A 367 -32.90 2.18 -28.23
C SER A 367 -34.06 1.49 -28.97
N PRO A 368 -34.41 1.88 -30.21
CA PRO A 368 -35.30 1.10 -31.07
C PRO A 368 -34.91 -0.38 -31.25
N LEU A 369 -33.64 -0.75 -31.03
CA LEU A 369 -33.21 -2.15 -31.01
C LEU A 369 -33.66 -2.89 -29.72
N GLY A 370 -34.01 -2.15 -28.68
CA GLY A 370 -34.29 -2.60 -27.33
C GLY A 370 -33.05 -2.67 -26.44
N LEU A 371 -33.16 -3.48 -25.40
CA LEU A 371 -32.09 -3.95 -24.51
C LEU A 371 -31.94 -5.47 -24.66
N PRO A 372 -30.75 -6.04 -24.42
CA PRO A 372 -30.56 -7.49 -24.44
C PRO A 372 -31.58 -8.26 -23.59
N MET A 373 -31.97 -7.73 -22.43
CA MET A 373 -32.95 -8.36 -21.53
C MET A 373 -34.39 -8.33 -22.03
N ASP A 374 -34.71 -7.64 -23.13
CA ASP A 374 -36.03 -7.73 -23.78
C ASP A 374 -36.39 -9.17 -24.18
N GLU A 375 -35.42 -10.04 -24.44
CA GLU A 375 -35.74 -11.44 -24.79
C GLU A 375 -36.54 -12.19 -23.71
N ALA A 376 -36.40 -11.77 -22.45
CA ALA A 376 -37.06 -12.39 -21.31
C ALA A 376 -37.92 -11.42 -20.50
N TYR A 377 -37.58 -10.12 -20.47
CA TYR A 377 -38.16 -9.12 -19.58
C TYR A 377 -38.75 -7.91 -20.33
N HIS A 378 -39.19 -8.10 -21.57
CA HIS A 378 -39.78 -7.03 -22.39
C HIS A 378 -40.96 -6.33 -21.71
N ALA A 379 -41.87 -7.10 -21.08
CA ALA A 379 -43.05 -6.55 -20.44
C ALA A 379 -42.68 -5.65 -19.27
N GLU A 380 -41.77 -6.13 -18.41
CA GLU A 380 -41.28 -5.39 -17.24
C GLU A 380 -40.53 -4.12 -17.66
N LEU A 381 -39.68 -4.18 -18.70
CA LEU A 381 -39.02 -2.99 -19.24
C LEU A 381 -39.99 -1.97 -19.83
N ASN A 382 -41.07 -2.44 -20.48
CA ASN A 382 -42.05 -1.55 -21.07
C ASN A 382 -42.78 -0.70 -20.03
N GLU A 383 -42.96 -1.17 -18.79
CA GLU A 383 -43.52 -0.34 -17.72
C GLU A 383 -42.72 0.94 -17.51
N PHE A 384 -41.38 0.85 -17.55
CA PHE A 384 -40.50 2.00 -17.46
C PHE A 384 -40.48 2.85 -18.75
N ARG A 385 -40.49 2.21 -19.93
CA ARG A 385 -40.55 2.93 -21.22
C ARG A 385 -41.85 3.72 -21.38
N HIS A 386 -42.97 3.20 -20.91
CA HIS A 386 -44.28 3.85 -20.97
C HIS A 386 -44.34 5.14 -20.15
N ILE A 387 -43.60 5.22 -19.04
CA ILE A 387 -43.46 6.44 -18.24
C ILE A 387 -42.35 7.38 -18.76
N GLY A 388 -41.74 7.05 -19.90
CA GLY A 388 -40.69 7.83 -20.55
C GLY A 388 -39.33 7.78 -19.84
N ALA A 389 -39.10 6.78 -18.99
CA ALA A 389 -37.83 6.64 -18.27
C ALA A 389 -36.70 6.22 -19.23
N ARG A 390 -35.50 6.75 -19.00
CA ARG A 390 -34.31 6.38 -19.80
C ARG A 390 -33.55 5.26 -19.11
N LEU A 391 -33.37 4.17 -19.84
CA LEU A 391 -32.87 2.90 -19.30
C LEU A 391 -31.53 2.53 -19.95
N CYS A 392 -30.71 1.79 -19.21
CA CYS A 392 -29.67 0.96 -19.79
C CYS A 392 -29.66 -0.41 -19.15
N GLU A 393 -29.04 -1.38 -19.83
CA GLU A 393 -28.65 -2.66 -19.24
C GLU A 393 -27.14 -2.70 -19.02
N VAL A 394 -26.71 -3.12 -17.83
CA VAL A 394 -25.32 -3.55 -17.59
C VAL A 394 -25.24 -5.05 -17.84
N THR A 395 -24.54 -5.41 -18.91
CA THR A 395 -24.38 -6.78 -19.39
C THR A 395 -22.90 -7.16 -19.50
N MET A 396 -22.63 -8.40 -19.87
CA MET A 396 -21.26 -8.90 -20.13
C MET A 396 -20.26 -8.66 -18.98
N LEU A 397 -20.74 -8.72 -17.73
CA LEU A 397 -19.88 -8.66 -16.54
C LEU A 397 -19.02 -9.92 -16.45
N ALA A 398 -17.75 -9.80 -16.80
CA ALA A 398 -16.77 -10.89 -16.76
C ALA A 398 -15.59 -10.51 -15.86
N SER A 399 -14.99 -11.50 -15.21
CA SER A 399 -13.73 -11.32 -14.47
C SER A 399 -12.92 -12.61 -14.55
N ASP A 400 -11.68 -12.52 -15.01
CA ASP A 400 -10.79 -13.67 -15.25
C ASP A 400 -10.53 -14.43 -13.94
N THR A 401 -10.93 -15.69 -13.84
CA THR A 401 -10.75 -16.46 -12.60
C THR A 401 -9.39 -17.11 -12.43
N ASP A 402 -8.57 -17.25 -13.48
CA ASP A 402 -7.27 -17.93 -13.39
C ASP A 402 -6.15 -16.99 -12.93
N LEU A 403 -6.26 -15.69 -13.24
CA LEU A 403 -5.42 -14.63 -12.63
C LEU A 403 -5.58 -14.53 -11.10
N PHE A 404 -6.64 -15.12 -10.52
CA PHE A 404 -6.90 -15.15 -9.08
C PHE A 404 -6.65 -16.52 -8.41
N LYS A 405 -6.08 -17.51 -9.13
CA LYS A 405 -5.95 -18.89 -8.62
C LYS A 405 -4.56 -19.30 -8.11
N ASN A 406 -3.50 -18.58 -8.42
CA ASN A 406 -2.15 -19.03 -8.03
C ASN A 406 -1.81 -18.58 -6.60
N GLY A 407 -2.19 -19.44 -5.64
CA GLY A 407 -1.70 -19.45 -4.26
C GLY A 407 -2.49 -18.65 -3.23
N VAL A 408 -2.96 -19.35 -2.18
CA VAL A 408 -3.20 -18.85 -0.80
C VAL A 408 -4.56 -18.19 -0.45
N SER A 409 -5.20 -18.78 0.58
CA SER A 409 -6.06 -18.21 1.64
C SER A 409 -7.38 -17.46 1.32
N MET A 410 -8.28 -17.56 2.31
CA MET A 410 -9.66 -17.08 2.42
C MET A 410 -9.87 -15.54 2.23
N MET A 411 -8.81 -14.78 1.93
CA MET A 411 -8.81 -13.31 1.74
C MET A 411 -8.94 -12.83 0.27
N LEU A 412 -9.15 -13.73 -0.71
CA LEU A 412 -9.16 -13.39 -2.15
C LEU A 412 -10.52 -12.92 -2.73
N ASN A 413 -11.62 -13.03 -1.98
CA ASN A 413 -12.90 -12.46 -2.42
C ASN A 413 -12.89 -10.92 -2.43
N SER A 414 -11.97 -10.26 -1.72
CA SER A 414 -11.94 -8.79 -1.58
C SER A 414 -11.37 -8.05 -2.81
N LYS A 415 -10.31 -8.57 -3.45
CA LYS A 415 -9.69 -7.94 -4.64
C LYS A 415 -10.58 -8.01 -5.88
N LYS A 416 -11.17 -9.18 -6.14
CA LYS A 416 -12.16 -9.35 -7.23
C LYS A 416 -13.36 -8.44 -7.04
N LEU A 417 -13.88 -8.39 -5.81
CA LEU A 417 -14.99 -7.54 -5.45
C LEU A 417 -14.62 -6.06 -5.64
N PHE A 418 -13.42 -5.65 -5.25
CA PHE A 418 -12.89 -4.30 -5.47
C PHE A 418 -12.93 -3.89 -6.96
N PHE A 419 -12.36 -4.67 -7.88
CA PHE A 419 -12.41 -4.34 -9.32
C PHE A 419 -13.84 -4.20 -9.85
N VAL A 420 -14.74 -5.11 -9.44
CA VAL A 420 -16.15 -5.04 -9.83
C VAL A 420 -16.82 -3.78 -9.26
N PHE A 421 -16.57 -3.42 -8.00
CA PHE A 421 -17.11 -2.19 -7.40
C PHE A 421 -16.59 -0.91 -8.07
N PHE A 422 -15.31 -0.85 -8.46
CA PHE A 422 -14.76 0.29 -9.21
C PHE A 422 -15.35 0.38 -10.62
N LEU A 423 -15.59 -0.76 -11.27
CA LEU A 423 -16.25 -0.80 -12.57
C LEU A 423 -17.69 -0.31 -12.48
N PHE A 424 -18.44 -0.77 -11.46
CA PHE A 424 -19.79 -0.29 -11.18
C PHE A 424 -19.82 1.20 -10.84
N LYS A 425 -18.79 1.73 -10.19
CA LYS A 425 -18.68 3.18 -9.95
C LYS A 425 -18.56 3.97 -11.25
N LEU A 426 -17.68 3.53 -12.17
CA LEU A 426 -17.53 4.17 -13.48
C LEU A 426 -18.83 4.10 -14.29
N ILE A 427 -19.48 2.94 -14.29
CA ILE A 427 -20.77 2.73 -14.94
C ILE A 427 -21.84 3.65 -14.35
N TYR A 428 -21.92 3.75 -13.02
CA TYR A 428 -22.89 4.60 -12.35
C TYR A 428 -22.70 6.08 -12.72
N ASP A 429 -21.47 6.59 -12.70
CA ASP A 429 -21.19 7.96 -13.11
C ASP A 429 -21.44 8.19 -14.60
N TYR A 430 -21.06 7.25 -15.46
CA TYR A 430 -21.32 7.34 -16.89
C TYR A 430 -22.82 7.37 -17.19
N ALA A 431 -23.59 6.48 -16.53
CA ALA A 431 -25.03 6.44 -16.64
C ALA A 431 -25.65 7.77 -16.16
N ARG A 432 -25.23 8.31 -15.01
CA ARG A 432 -25.78 9.53 -14.42
C ARG A 432 -25.37 10.81 -15.15
N ASP A 433 -24.09 10.98 -15.43
CA ASP A 433 -23.52 12.28 -15.81
C ASP A 433 -23.37 12.42 -17.33
N VAL A 434 -23.07 11.31 -18.03
CA VAL A 434 -22.87 11.31 -19.49
C VAL A 434 -24.16 10.97 -20.23
N GLN A 435 -24.72 9.79 -19.96
CA GLN A 435 -25.95 9.31 -20.62
C GLN A 435 -27.23 9.89 -19.98
N LYS A 436 -27.10 10.48 -18.78
CA LYS A 436 -28.18 11.10 -18.01
C LYS A 436 -29.35 10.15 -17.73
N LEU A 437 -29.12 8.86 -17.56
CA LEU A 437 -30.16 7.84 -17.43
C LEU A 437 -30.95 7.96 -16.13
N ASP A 438 -32.13 7.33 -16.09
CA ASP A 438 -32.99 7.25 -14.90
C ASP A 438 -32.82 5.91 -14.18
N HIS A 439 -32.69 4.80 -14.93
CA HIS A 439 -32.50 3.46 -14.36
C HIS A 439 -31.36 2.67 -14.99
N ILE A 440 -30.66 1.90 -14.16
CA ILE A 440 -29.69 0.88 -14.57
C ILE A 440 -30.31 -0.50 -14.33
N CYS A 441 -30.51 -1.29 -15.38
CA CYS A 441 -31.08 -2.63 -15.32
C CYS A 441 -30.00 -3.71 -15.42
N ILE A 442 -30.22 -4.86 -14.79
CA ILE A 442 -29.33 -6.03 -14.84
C ILE A 442 -30.15 -7.33 -14.87
N ALA A 443 -29.68 -8.31 -15.65
CA ALA A 443 -30.17 -9.68 -15.59
C ALA A 443 -29.08 -10.55 -14.92
N ILE A 444 -29.36 -11.03 -13.72
CA ILE A 444 -28.35 -11.72 -12.89
C ILE A 444 -28.78 -13.13 -12.53
N ASN A 445 -27.80 -14.01 -12.32
CA ASN A 445 -28.08 -15.28 -11.67
C ASN A 445 -28.56 -15.04 -10.23
N PRO A 446 -29.63 -15.72 -9.76
CA PRO A 446 -30.20 -15.50 -8.42
C PRO A 446 -29.19 -15.56 -7.26
N LYS A 447 -28.11 -16.33 -7.40
CA LYS A 447 -27.06 -16.42 -6.37
C LYS A 447 -26.34 -15.10 -6.08
N HIS A 448 -26.43 -14.11 -6.98
CA HIS A 448 -25.78 -12.80 -6.83
C HIS A 448 -26.72 -11.72 -6.27
N LYS A 449 -28.00 -12.03 -6.05
CA LYS A 449 -29.03 -11.10 -5.58
C LYS A 449 -28.59 -10.24 -4.38
N LEU A 450 -28.06 -10.87 -3.33
CA LEU A 450 -27.64 -10.16 -2.11
C LEU A 450 -26.58 -9.07 -2.38
N THR A 451 -25.71 -9.26 -3.38
CA THR A 451 -24.70 -8.26 -3.75
C THR A 451 -25.34 -7.02 -4.40
N TYR A 452 -26.36 -7.21 -5.22
CA TYR A 452 -27.04 -6.13 -5.93
C TYR A 452 -28.09 -5.43 -5.04
N ASP A 453 -28.75 -6.17 -4.15
CA ASP A 453 -29.56 -5.60 -3.06
C ASP A 453 -28.71 -4.62 -2.20
N PHE A 454 -27.46 -4.97 -1.91
CA PHE A 454 -26.53 -4.10 -1.17
C PHE A 454 -26.23 -2.79 -1.90
N LEU A 455 -26.23 -2.81 -3.24
CA LEU A 455 -26.07 -1.67 -4.15
C LEU A 455 -27.39 -0.94 -4.45
N PHE A 456 -28.48 -1.28 -3.74
CA PHE A 456 -29.83 -0.70 -3.89
C PHE A 456 -30.57 -1.06 -5.18
N PHE A 457 -30.15 -2.10 -5.89
CA PHE A 457 -30.97 -2.68 -6.95
C PHE A 457 -32.24 -3.30 -6.33
N LYS A 458 -33.34 -3.22 -7.08
CA LYS A 458 -34.63 -3.79 -6.73
C LYS A 458 -35.06 -4.75 -7.82
N GLU A 459 -35.69 -5.85 -7.43
CA GLU A 459 -36.27 -6.78 -8.39
C GLU A 459 -37.37 -6.09 -9.21
N MET A 460 -37.28 -6.19 -10.54
CA MET A 460 -38.30 -5.76 -11.50
C MET A 460 -38.96 -6.93 -12.21
N GLY A 461 -38.30 -8.10 -12.26
CA GLY A 461 -38.85 -9.29 -12.91
C GLY A 461 -38.31 -10.57 -12.29
N GLY A 462 -39.21 -11.53 -12.07
CA GLY A 462 -38.91 -12.79 -11.39
C GLY A 462 -38.01 -13.76 -12.18
N LEU A 463 -37.88 -14.98 -11.67
CA LEU A 463 -37.01 -16.01 -12.23
C LEU A 463 -37.47 -16.43 -13.64
N LYS A 464 -36.63 -16.20 -14.65
CA LYS A 464 -36.86 -16.64 -16.03
C LYS A 464 -35.62 -17.34 -16.59
N ALA A 465 -35.81 -18.18 -17.61
CA ALA A 465 -34.72 -18.78 -18.37
C ALA A 465 -34.21 -17.77 -19.40
N TYR A 466 -32.91 -17.47 -19.37
CA TYR A 466 -32.31 -16.43 -20.21
C TYR A 466 -31.56 -17.07 -21.39
N LYS A 467 -32.18 -17.03 -22.57
CA LYS A 467 -31.78 -17.82 -23.75
C LYS A 467 -30.38 -17.49 -24.22
N SER A 468 -29.99 -16.21 -24.17
CA SER A 468 -28.68 -15.71 -24.57
C SER A 468 -27.50 -16.22 -23.73
N VAL A 469 -27.75 -16.95 -22.62
CA VAL A 469 -26.75 -17.64 -21.78
C VAL A 469 -27.18 -19.09 -21.53
N ASN A 470 -27.42 -19.84 -22.61
CA ASN A 470 -27.77 -21.27 -22.56
C ASN A 470 -28.98 -21.55 -21.64
N SER A 471 -29.97 -20.64 -21.64
CA SER A 471 -31.17 -20.74 -20.81
C SER A 471 -30.90 -20.81 -19.30
N ALA A 472 -29.78 -20.25 -18.83
CA ALA A 472 -29.46 -20.16 -17.42
C ALA A 472 -30.54 -19.37 -16.65
N PRO A 473 -30.78 -19.69 -15.36
CA PRO A 473 -31.73 -18.95 -14.54
C PRO A 473 -31.24 -17.52 -14.30
N ALA A 474 -32.10 -16.54 -14.59
CA ALA A 474 -31.88 -15.13 -14.32
C ALA A 474 -33.06 -14.52 -13.57
N ILE A 475 -32.79 -13.47 -12.79
CA ILE A 475 -33.76 -12.51 -12.27
C ILE A 475 -33.40 -11.13 -12.83
N ALA A 476 -34.41 -10.28 -13.04
CA ALA A 476 -34.19 -8.91 -13.49
C ALA A 476 -34.28 -7.95 -12.30
N GLU A 477 -33.26 -7.11 -12.15
CA GLU A 477 -33.23 -6.04 -11.16
C GLU A 477 -32.92 -4.69 -11.81
N HIS A 478 -33.33 -3.60 -11.15
CA HIS A 478 -33.04 -2.23 -11.59
C HIS A 478 -32.62 -1.34 -10.41
N LEU A 479 -31.78 -0.35 -10.70
CA LEU A 479 -31.38 0.71 -9.79
C LEU A 479 -31.98 2.03 -10.29
N ASP A 480 -32.81 2.68 -9.48
CA ASP A 480 -33.18 4.09 -9.69
C ASP A 480 -32.03 5.00 -9.22
N ILE A 481 -31.42 5.72 -10.15
CA ILE A 481 -30.23 6.53 -9.90
C ILE A 481 -30.52 7.65 -8.88
N LYS A 482 -31.70 8.28 -8.96
CA LYS A 482 -32.12 9.39 -8.09
C LYS A 482 -32.49 8.89 -6.70
N GLU A 483 -33.17 7.75 -6.61
CA GLU A 483 -33.53 7.13 -5.33
C GLU A 483 -32.29 6.61 -4.59
N ALA A 484 -31.34 6.03 -5.32
CA ALA A 484 -30.09 5.51 -4.76
C ALA A 484 -29.28 6.61 -4.05
N GLU A 485 -29.20 7.80 -4.64
CA GLU A 485 -28.51 8.96 -4.05
C GLU A 485 -29.14 9.37 -2.71
N LYS A 486 -30.48 9.51 -2.68
CA LYS A 486 -31.23 9.84 -1.45
C LYS A 486 -31.06 8.78 -0.37
N LYS A 487 -31.08 7.49 -0.74
CA LYS A 487 -30.91 6.37 0.20
C LYS A 487 -29.50 6.30 0.78
N CYS A 488 -28.46 6.59 0.00
CA CYS A 488 -27.10 6.64 0.51
C CYS A 488 -26.94 7.69 1.62
N GLN A 489 -27.60 8.84 1.49
CA GLN A 489 -27.61 9.91 2.50
C GLN A 489 -28.38 9.50 3.76
N ALA A 490 -29.54 8.85 3.62
CA ALA A 490 -30.42 8.53 4.74
C ALA A 490 -29.94 7.34 5.60
N MET A 491 -29.25 6.35 5.03
CA MET A 491 -28.90 5.10 5.72
C MET A 491 -27.53 5.09 6.40
N ASN A 492 -26.84 6.23 6.47
CA ASN A 492 -25.50 6.38 7.06
C ASN A 492 -24.44 5.37 6.56
N LYS A 493 -24.59 4.88 5.32
CA LYS A 493 -23.61 3.99 4.66
C LYS A 493 -22.43 4.81 4.13
N GLU A 494 -21.62 5.36 5.03
CA GLU A 494 -20.56 6.31 4.70
C GLU A 494 -19.63 5.84 3.57
N GLY A 495 -19.26 4.55 3.53
CA GLY A 495 -18.36 4.01 2.50
C GLY A 495 -18.94 4.07 1.09
N LEU A 496 -20.19 3.60 0.89
CA LEU A 496 -20.85 3.66 -0.41
C LEU A 496 -21.20 5.09 -0.80
N TYR A 497 -21.64 5.92 0.16
CA TYR A 497 -21.95 7.31 -0.09
C TYR A 497 -20.70 8.10 -0.53
N LYS A 498 -19.58 7.92 0.19
CA LYS A 498 -18.28 8.53 -0.16
C LYS A 498 -17.80 8.03 -1.53
N MET A 499 -17.92 6.72 -1.78
CA MET A 499 -17.46 6.12 -3.03
C MET A 499 -18.29 6.58 -4.22
N PHE A 500 -19.63 6.43 -4.22
CA PHE A 500 -20.54 6.63 -5.36
C PHE A 500 -21.03 8.06 -5.57
N ILE A 501 -21.21 8.83 -4.50
CA ILE A 501 -21.84 10.16 -4.55
C ILE A 501 -20.83 11.29 -4.36
N VAL A 502 -20.00 11.21 -3.31
CA VAL A 502 -19.04 12.30 -2.99
C VAL A 502 -17.87 12.34 -3.98
N ARG A 503 -17.27 11.19 -4.30
CA ARG A 503 -16.18 11.10 -5.28
C ARG A 503 -16.75 11.03 -6.69
N LYS A 504 -16.61 12.10 -7.46
CA LYS A 504 -17.01 12.14 -8.88
C LYS A 504 -15.87 11.65 -9.78
N THR A 505 -16.21 10.87 -10.81
CA THR A 505 -15.28 10.58 -11.90
C THR A 505 -15.16 11.82 -12.78
N PRO A 506 -13.94 12.31 -13.08
CA PRO A 506 -13.74 13.40 -14.03
C PRO A 506 -14.35 13.08 -15.39
N LEU A 507 -15.06 14.03 -16.02
CA LEU A 507 -15.77 13.80 -17.28
C LEU A 507 -14.81 13.49 -18.44
N GLU A 508 -13.58 14.00 -18.37
CA GLU A 508 -12.50 13.76 -19.33
C GLU A 508 -12.17 12.26 -19.41
N ARG A 509 -12.42 11.50 -18.34
CA ARG A 509 -12.22 10.04 -18.36
C ARG A 509 -13.15 9.32 -19.35
N PHE A 510 -14.25 9.97 -19.74
CA PHE A 510 -15.21 9.44 -20.71
C PHE A 510 -15.06 10.07 -22.10
N SER A 511 -14.24 11.11 -22.28
CA SER A 511 -14.06 11.76 -23.58
C SER A 511 -13.21 10.94 -24.54
N ASP A 512 -12.28 10.14 -24.02
CA ASP A 512 -11.38 9.28 -24.82
C ASP A 512 -12.03 7.92 -25.15
N LYS A 513 -13.36 7.87 -25.23
CA LYS A 513 -14.09 6.66 -25.59
C LYS A 513 -13.73 6.26 -27.03
N TYR A 514 -13.22 5.05 -27.19
CA TYR A 514 -13.00 4.45 -28.51
C TYR A 514 -14.33 4.27 -29.25
N GLU A 515 -14.40 4.81 -30.47
CA GLU A 515 -15.51 4.58 -31.39
C GLU A 515 -15.08 3.60 -32.48
N MET A 516 -15.91 2.59 -32.74
CA MET A 516 -15.60 1.57 -33.75
C MET A 516 -15.52 2.19 -35.14
N THR A 517 -14.43 1.90 -35.84
CA THR A 517 -14.23 2.26 -37.24
C THR A 517 -15.03 1.32 -38.17
N PRO A 518 -15.22 1.67 -39.46
CA PRO A 518 -15.76 0.74 -40.45
C PRO A 518 -15.02 -0.61 -40.49
N GLU A 519 -13.69 -0.56 -40.37
CA GLU A 519 -12.81 -1.73 -40.33
C GLU A 519 -13.07 -2.60 -39.09
N ASP A 520 -13.26 -2.00 -37.92
CA ASP A 520 -13.62 -2.72 -36.70
C ASP A 520 -14.98 -3.40 -36.85
N LEU A 521 -15.98 -2.69 -37.40
CA LEU A 521 -17.32 -3.25 -37.57
C LEU A 521 -17.30 -4.47 -38.49
N ARG A 522 -16.54 -4.40 -39.59
CA ARG A 522 -16.31 -5.54 -40.49
C ARG A 522 -15.60 -6.67 -39.76
N TYR A 523 -14.48 -6.38 -39.11
CA TYR A 523 -13.67 -7.38 -38.44
C TYR A 523 -14.47 -8.13 -37.35
N PHE A 524 -15.15 -7.42 -36.46
CA PHE A 524 -15.85 -8.06 -35.33
C PHE A 524 -17.19 -8.68 -35.70
N PHE A 525 -17.99 -8.01 -36.55
CA PHE A 525 -19.39 -8.40 -36.78
C PHE A 525 -19.66 -9.14 -38.10
N VAL A 526 -18.62 -9.29 -38.94
CA VAL A 526 -18.68 -10.05 -40.21
C VAL A 526 -17.57 -11.11 -40.27
N GLU A 527 -16.31 -10.75 -40.03
CA GLU A 527 -15.18 -11.69 -40.21
C GLU A 527 -14.98 -12.62 -39.00
N LYS A 528 -15.09 -12.08 -37.79
CA LYS A 528 -14.94 -12.84 -36.54
C LYS A 528 -16.26 -13.32 -35.97
N SER A 529 -17.41 -12.84 -36.45
CA SER A 529 -18.72 -13.35 -36.07
C SER A 529 -19.71 -13.18 -37.21
N ASP A 530 -20.81 -13.93 -37.19
CA ASP A 530 -21.85 -13.85 -38.22
C ASP A 530 -23.00 -12.89 -37.82
N VAL A 531 -22.76 -11.98 -36.87
CA VAL A 531 -23.81 -11.19 -36.22
C VAL A 531 -24.55 -10.28 -37.20
N PHE A 532 -23.85 -9.63 -38.12
CA PHE A 532 -24.50 -8.76 -39.11
C PHE A 532 -25.25 -9.55 -40.19
N ASN A 533 -24.70 -10.67 -40.65
CA ASN A 533 -25.36 -11.48 -41.69
C ASN A 533 -26.58 -12.22 -41.15
N ALA A 534 -26.55 -12.66 -39.89
CA ALA A 534 -27.67 -13.33 -39.23
C ALA A 534 -28.74 -12.37 -38.69
N ALA A 535 -28.51 -11.05 -38.74
CA ALA A 535 -29.41 -10.04 -38.20
C ALA A 535 -30.69 -9.89 -39.04
N PRO A 536 -31.88 -9.76 -38.40
CA PRO A 536 -33.07 -9.32 -39.10
C PRO A 536 -32.85 -7.95 -39.77
N MET A 537 -33.26 -7.81 -41.03
CA MET A 537 -32.99 -6.61 -41.84
C MET A 537 -33.35 -5.31 -41.13
N HIS A 538 -34.55 -5.22 -40.52
CA HIS A 538 -34.99 -4.04 -39.79
C HIS A 538 -34.09 -3.66 -38.59
N LYS A 539 -33.46 -4.63 -37.93
CA LYS A 539 -32.52 -4.40 -36.83
C LYS A 539 -31.17 -3.92 -37.35
N LEU A 540 -30.69 -4.53 -38.43
CA LEU A 540 -29.45 -4.11 -39.08
C LEU A 540 -29.58 -2.71 -39.69
N ASP A 541 -30.73 -2.38 -40.27
CA ASP A 541 -31.00 -1.04 -40.83
C ASP A 541 -31.01 0.04 -39.76
N TYR A 542 -31.45 -0.27 -38.53
CA TYR A 542 -31.28 0.63 -37.40
C TYR A 542 -29.79 0.87 -37.07
N VAL A 543 -28.96 -0.20 -37.02
CA VAL A 543 -27.51 -0.07 -36.82
C VAL A 543 -26.87 0.80 -37.91
N LYS A 544 -27.25 0.60 -39.19
CA LYS A 544 -26.79 1.45 -40.30
C LYS A 544 -27.14 2.92 -40.07
N CYS A 545 -28.37 3.21 -39.64
CA CYS A 545 -28.82 4.58 -39.36
C CYS A 545 -28.00 5.27 -38.26
N CYS A 546 -27.42 4.51 -37.32
CA CYS A 546 -26.55 5.05 -36.27
C CYS A 546 -25.21 5.56 -36.82
N TYR A 547 -24.75 5.07 -37.98
CA TYR A 547 -23.46 5.41 -38.59
C TYR A 547 -23.65 6.05 -39.97
N LYS A 548 -24.14 7.29 -39.99
CA LYS A 548 -24.52 7.99 -41.24
C LYS A 548 -23.38 8.16 -42.26
N SER A 549 -22.13 8.17 -41.80
CA SER A 549 -20.93 8.36 -42.63
C SER A 549 -20.31 7.05 -43.11
N TYR A 550 -20.78 5.89 -42.66
CA TYR A 550 -20.14 4.61 -42.93
C TYR A 550 -20.80 3.91 -44.13
N ASP A 551 -19.98 3.36 -45.03
CA ASP A 551 -20.45 2.57 -46.16
C ASP A 551 -20.65 1.10 -45.77
N PHE A 552 -21.88 0.76 -45.36
CA PHE A 552 -22.23 -0.61 -44.99
C PHE A 552 -22.21 -1.58 -46.17
N ALA A 553 -22.27 -1.13 -47.42
CA ALA A 553 -22.11 -2.02 -48.55
C ALA A 553 -20.69 -2.60 -48.60
N ARG A 554 -19.69 -1.81 -48.16
CA ARG A 554 -18.29 -2.25 -48.04
C ARG A 554 -17.99 -3.01 -46.74
N ILE A 555 -18.69 -2.70 -45.65
CA ILE A 555 -18.53 -3.40 -44.36
C ILE A 555 -19.07 -4.83 -44.44
N LEU A 556 -20.17 -5.05 -45.17
CA LEU A 556 -20.86 -6.36 -45.28
C LEU A 556 -20.30 -7.27 -46.38
N GLN A 557 -19.35 -6.80 -47.18
CA GLN A 557 -18.61 -7.59 -48.18
C GLN A 557 -17.33 -8.14 -47.59
#